data_AF-A0A7G7GFD8-F1
#
_entry.id   AF-A0A7G7GFD8-F1
#
_cell.length_a   1.000
_cell.length_b   1.000
_cell.length_c   1.000
_cell.angle_alpha   90.00
_cell.angle_beta   90.00
_cell.angle_gamma   90.00
#
_symmetry.space_group_name_H-M   'P 1'
#
loop_
_entity.id
_entity.type
_entity.pdbx_description
1 polymer ?
#
loop_
_entity_poly.entity_id
_entity_poly.type
_entity_poly.pdbx_seq_one_letter_code
_entity_poly.pdbx_strand_id
1 'polypeptide(L)'
;MTVKLGSQVIYNCKTLELPWLQNKSKVSCIPTGTYQVRKRNSPKYGDHFHVLDVPGRDYILIHHGNYYTDILGCILPGQNFSDINGDGLRDVTNSKNTMKMLLSLLPDSFTLIIT
;
A
#
# COMPACT_ATOMS: atom_id res chain seq x y z
N MET A 1 -3.13 -5.79 -5.20
CA MET A 1 -2.76 -6.58 -4.02
C MET A 1 -3.69 -7.76 -3.84
N THR A 2 -3.13 -8.94 -3.57
CA THR A 2 -3.86 -10.19 -3.35
C THR A 2 -3.49 -10.74 -1.99
N VAL A 3 -4.49 -11.01 -1.16
CA VAL A 3 -4.32 -11.66 0.15
C VAL A 3 -4.60 -13.14 -0.01
N LYS A 4 -3.67 -13.98 0.46
CA LYS A 4 -3.77 -15.44 0.41
C LYS A 4 -3.69 -16.06 1.79
N LEU A 5 -4.49 -17.10 2.02
CA LEU A 5 -4.35 -18.03 3.13
C LEU A 5 -3.92 -19.37 2.53
N GLY A 6 -2.64 -19.71 2.66
CA GLY A 6 -2.04 -20.81 1.90
C GLY A 6 -2.12 -20.54 0.39
N SER A 7 -2.70 -21.46 -0.38
CA SER A 7 -2.91 -21.30 -1.83
C SER A 7 -4.19 -20.55 -2.18
N GLN A 8 -5.11 -20.37 -1.23
CA GLN A 8 -6.41 -19.76 -1.48
C GLN A 8 -6.33 -18.24 -1.46
N VAL A 9 -6.86 -17.60 -2.50
CA VAL A 9 -7.07 -16.14 -2.52
C VAL A 9 -8.34 -15.82 -1.72
N ILE A 10 -8.18 -15.02 -0.66
CA ILE A 10 -9.31 -14.63 0.21
C ILE A 10 -9.74 -13.18 0.00
N TYR A 11 -8.88 -12.34 -0.57
CA TYR A 11 -9.21 -10.95 -0.87
C TYR A 11 -8.34 -10.39 -2.00
N ASN A 12 -8.93 -9.50 -2.80
CA ASN A 12 -8.24 -8.76 -3.86
C ASN A 12 -8.62 -7.28 -3.79
N CYS A 13 -7.64 -6.42 -3.99
CA CYS A 13 -7.82 -4.99 -4.14
C CYS A 13 -6.79 -4.42 -5.12
N LYS A 14 -7.02 -3.19 -5.58
CA LYS A 14 -6.06 -2.40 -6.36
C LYS A 14 -5.09 -1.68 -5.43
N THR A 15 -3.95 -1.29 -5.98
CA THR A 15 -2.98 -0.43 -5.33
C THR A 15 -2.60 0.73 -6.24
N LEU A 16 -2.33 1.90 -5.65
CA LEU A 16 -1.68 3.04 -6.29
C LEU A 16 -0.29 3.20 -5.68
N GLU A 17 0.70 3.32 -6.55
CA GLU A 17 2.11 3.49 -6.22
C GLU A 17 2.73 4.51 -7.19
N LEU A 18 3.81 5.16 -6.78
CA LEU A 18 4.58 6.02 -7.68
C LEU A 18 5.33 5.18 -8.73
N PRO A 19 5.70 5.75 -9.89
CA PRO A 19 6.52 5.04 -10.86
C PRO A 19 7.87 4.61 -10.28
N TRP A 20 8.45 3.54 -10.81
CA TRP A 20 9.82 3.15 -10.46
C TRP A 20 10.82 4.15 -11.00
N LEU A 21 11.54 4.82 -10.09
CA LEU A 21 12.59 5.79 -10.40
C LEU A 21 13.89 5.39 -9.71
N GLN A 22 14.33 4.15 -9.90
CA GLN A 22 15.60 3.62 -9.37
C GLN A 22 15.71 3.74 -7.84
N ASN A 23 14.63 3.37 -7.12
CA ASN A 23 14.53 3.48 -5.66
C ASN A 23 14.79 4.90 -5.10
N LYS A 24 14.62 5.95 -5.93
CA LYS A 24 14.82 7.33 -5.47
C LYS A 24 13.83 7.67 -4.37
N SER A 25 14.36 8.26 -3.31
CA SER A 25 13.56 8.58 -2.14
C SER A 25 12.44 9.56 -2.45
N LYS A 26 11.26 9.29 -1.88
CA LYS A 26 10.04 10.13 -1.95
C LYS A 26 9.35 10.24 -3.31
N VAL A 27 9.96 9.73 -4.37
CA VAL A 27 9.45 9.84 -5.75
C VAL A 27 9.31 8.51 -6.47
N SER A 28 9.80 7.43 -5.88
CA SER A 28 9.77 6.07 -6.45
C SER A 28 8.90 5.14 -5.60
N CYS A 29 8.26 4.15 -6.23
CA CYS A 29 7.88 2.91 -5.54
C CYS A 29 9.13 2.16 -5.02
N ILE A 30 8.89 1.18 -4.15
CA ILE A 30 9.94 0.38 -3.53
C ILE A 30 10.46 -0.72 -4.47
N PRO A 31 11.66 -1.27 -4.24
CA PRO A 31 12.20 -2.36 -5.06
C PRO A 31 11.33 -3.61 -5.00
N THR A 32 11.37 -4.42 -6.06
CA THR A 32 10.85 -5.79 -6.00
C THR A 32 11.60 -6.57 -4.91
N GLY A 33 10.89 -7.48 -4.26
CA GLY A 33 11.45 -8.20 -3.13
C GLY A 33 10.41 -8.76 -2.17
N THR A 34 10.91 -9.37 -1.12
CA THR A 34 10.11 -9.92 -0.01
C THR A 34 10.39 -9.11 1.23
N TYR A 35 9.34 -8.58 1.84
CA TYR A 35 9.42 -7.69 2.99
C TYR A 35 8.57 -8.20 4.12
N GLN A 36 9.06 -8.01 5.36
CA GLN A 36 8.23 -8.18 6.53
C GLN A 36 7.38 -6.94 6.73
N VAL A 37 6.11 -7.14 7.07
CA VAL A 37 5.15 -6.07 7.31
C VAL A 37 4.57 -6.23 8.70
N ARG A 38 4.38 -5.12 9.41
CA ARG A 38 3.70 -5.10 10.71
C ARG A 38 2.57 -4.08 10.75
N LYS A 39 1.52 -4.38 11.52
CA LYS A 39 0.51 -3.39 11.88
C LYS A 39 1.16 -2.28 12.72
N ARG A 40 0.69 -1.06 12.50
CA ARG A 40 1.14 0.13 13.21
C ARG A 40 -0.01 1.11 13.35
N ASN A 41 -0.04 1.84 14.45
CA ASN A 41 -0.93 2.98 14.64
C ASN A 41 -0.12 4.28 14.62
N SER A 42 -0.68 5.36 14.06
CA SER A 42 -0.10 6.70 14.18
C SER A 42 -1.20 7.78 14.15
N PRO A 43 -0.95 8.97 14.73
CA PRO A 43 -1.94 10.05 14.73
C PRO A 43 -2.43 10.45 13.32
N LYS A 44 -1.54 10.43 12.31
CA LYS A 44 -1.87 10.86 10.94
C LYS A 44 -2.74 9.86 10.20
N TYR A 45 -2.42 8.57 10.29
CA TYR A 45 -3.02 7.53 9.44
C TYR A 45 -3.95 6.57 10.19
N GLY A 46 -4.03 6.67 11.51
CA GLY A 46 -4.67 5.65 12.35
C GLY A 46 -3.95 4.31 12.22
N ASP A 47 -4.72 3.23 12.19
CA ASP A 47 -4.21 1.88 11.94
C ASP A 47 -3.84 1.69 10.46
N HIS A 48 -2.63 1.20 10.23
CA HIS A 48 -2.04 0.99 8.92
C HIS A 48 -0.95 -0.08 9.02
N PHE A 49 -0.23 -0.32 7.93
CA PHE A 49 0.91 -1.24 7.94
C PHE A 49 2.23 -0.51 7.65
N HIS A 50 3.31 -1.02 8.23
CA HIS A 50 4.69 -0.60 7.98
C HIS A 50 5.44 -1.74 7.29
N VAL A 51 5.93 -1.47 6.09
CA VAL A 51 6.85 -2.35 5.36
C VAL A 51 8.26 -2.11 5.91
N LEU A 52 8.82 -3.14 6.52
CA LEU A 52 10.07 -3.08 7.26
C LEU A 52 11.27 -3.30 6.33
N ASP A 53 12.40 -2.71 6.73
CA ASP A 53 13.73 -2.99 6.17
C ASP A 53 13.82 -2.80 4.65
N VAL A 54 13.06 -1.83 4.10
CA VAL A 54 13.16 -1.45 2.69
C VAL A 54 14.53 -0.79 2.44
N PRO A 55 15.39 -1.33 1.56
CA PRO A 55 16.75 -0.84 1.39
C PRO A 55 16.81 0.65 1.04
N GLY A 56 17.44 1.45 1.89
CA GLY A 56 17.62 2.89 1.68
C GLY A 56 16.33 3.72 1.79
N ARG A 57 15.25 3.16 2.37
CA ARG A 57 13.96 3.84 2.51
C ARG A 57 13.41 3.65 3.93
N ASP A 58 12.97 4.74 4.53
CA ASP A 58 12.32 4.72 5.84
C ASP A 58 10.81 4.93 5.69
N TYR A 59 10.05 4.36 6.62
CA TYR A 59 8.61 4.55 6.77
C TYR A 59 7.83 4.34 5.47
N ILE A 60 8.08 3.21 4.80
CA ILE A 60 7.23 2.76 3.71
C ILE A 60 5.97 2.15 4.30
N LEU A 61 4.84 2.79 4.06
CA LEU A 61 3.58 2.40 4.67
C LEU A 61 2.61 1.84 3.63
N ILE A 62 1.70 0.98 4.08
CA ILE A 62 0.46 0.69 3.37
C ILE A 62 -0.65 1.39 4.16
N HIS A 63 -1.18 2.48 3.61
CA HIS A 63 -2.14 3.34 4.31
C HIS A 63 -3.25 3.83 3.38
N HIS A 64 -4.32 4.37 3.96
CA HIS A 64 -5.40 4.95 3.18
C HIS A 64 -4.96 6.28 2.52
N GLY A 65 -5.46 6.50 1.33
CA GLY A 65 -5.21 7.65 0.45
C GLY A 65 -5.79 7.32 -0.92
N ASN A 66 -6.00 8.32 -1.76
CA ASN A 66 -6.67 8.12 -3.05
C ASN A 66 -5.79 8.56 -4.22
N TYR A 67 -4.99 9.61 -4.02
CA TYR A 67 -4.24 10.30 -5.07
C TYR A 67 -2.75 9.97 -5.00
N TYR A 68 -2.05 10.06 -6.14
CA TYR A 68 -0.60 9.86 -6.17
C TYR A 68 0.15 10.91 -5.33
N THR A 69 -0.45 12.09 -5.13
CA THR A 69 0.07 13.17 -4.28
C THR A 69 -0.06 12.88 -2.77
N ASP A 70 -0.85 11.87 -2.38
CA ASP A 70 -0.97 11.44 -0.97
C ASP A 70 0.25 10.62 -0.51
N ILE A 71 1.15 10.24 -1.43
CA ILE A 71 2.26 9.32 -1.16
C ILE A 71 3.62 9.84 -1.59
N LEU A 72 4.65 9.39 -0.86
CA LEU A 72 6.06 9.62 -1.13
C LEU A 72 6.81 8.28 -1.25
N GLY A 73 6.21 7.36 -2.02
CA GLY A 73 6.68 5.97 -2.20
C GLY A 73 5.98 4.92 -1.32
N CYS A 74 4.95 5.31 -0.57
CA CYS A 74 4.03 4.38 0.11
C CYS A 74 3.09 3.70 -0.89
N ILE A 75 2.32 2.71 -0.41
CA ILE A 75 1.35 1.94 -1.19
C ILE A 75 -0.06 2.29 -0.73
N LEU A 76 -0.92 2.77 -1.62
CA LEU A 76 -2.33 3.06 -1.31
C LEU A 76 -3.22 1.93 -1.80
N PRO A 77 -3.93 1.19 -0.94
CA PRO A 77 -4.88 0.21 -1.40
C PRO A 77 -6.26 0.85 -1.65
N GLY A 78 -6.99 0.33 -2.63
CA GLY A 78 -8.38 0.70 -2.89
C GLY A 78 -9.11 -0.36 -3.70
N GLN A 79 -10.42 -0.20 -3.87
CA GLN A 79 -11.24 -1.22 -4.53
C GLN A 79 -11.14 -1.18 -6.04
N ASN A 80 -11.10 0.01 -6.63
CA ASN A 80 -11.07 0.18 -8.08
C ASN A 80 -10.25 1.42 -8.47
N PHE A 81 -10.07 1.63 -9.77
CA PHE A 81 -9.48 2.84 -10.32
C PHE A 81 -10.56 3.76 -10.89
N SER A 82 -10.40 5.06 -10.66
CA SER A 82 -11.20 6.13 -11.26
C SER A 82 -10.36 7.39 -11.34
N ASP A 83 -10.65 8.28 -12.27
CA ASP A 83 -10.16 9.67 -12.20
C ASP A 83 -11.13 10.44 -11.29
N ILE A 84 -10.75 10.68 -10.03
CA ILE A 84 -11.67 11.27 -9.03
C ILE A 84 -11.66 12.79 -9.12
N ASN A 85 -10.52 13.40 -9.48
CA ASN A 85 -10.33 14.84 -9.49
C ASN A 85 -10.36 15.47 -10.90
N GLY A 86 -10.43 14.66 -11.95
CA GLY A 86 -10.50 15.12 -13.34
C GLY A 86 -9.15 15.52 -13.94
N ASP A 87 -8.03 15.06 -13.38
CA ASP A 87 -6.68 15.40 -13.86
C ASP A 87 -6.16 14.45 -14.96
N GLY A 88 -6.95 13.44 -15.33
CA GLY A 88 -6.61 12.43 -16.33
C GLY A 88 -5.76 11.27 -15.80
N LEU A 89 -5.40 11.26 -14.51
CA LEU A 89 -4.69 10.17 -13.85
C LEU A 89 -5.66 9.25 -13.11
N ARG A 90 -5.26 7.99 -12.94
CA ARG A 90 -6.06 7.01 -12.21
C ARG A 90 -5.74 7.06 -10.72
N ASP A 91 -6.76 7.34 -9.93
CA ASP A 91 -6.77 7.26 -8.48
C ASP A 91 -7.34 5.93 -8.02
N VAL A 92 -7.04 5.53 -6.77
CA VAL A 92 -7.73 4.41 -6.14
C VAL A 92 -8.98 4.88 -5.41
N THR A 93 -10.05 4.09 -5.43
CA THR A 93 -11.32 4.40 -4.75
C THR A 93 -11.50 3.60 -3.45
N ASN A 94 -12.33 4.12 -2.54
CA ASN A 94 -12.75 3.46 -1.30
C ASN A 94 -11.60 2.97 -0.37
N SER A 95 -10.48 3.71 -0.35
CA SER A 95 -9.24 3.34 0.35
C SER A 95 -9.40 3.08 1.84
N LYS A 96 -10.23 3.88 2.55
CA LYS A 96 -10.51 3.69 3.98
C LYS A 96 -11.17 2.33 4.28
N ASN A 97 -12.16 1.93 3.48
CA ASN A 97 -12.83 0.64 3.68
C ASN A 97 -11.93 -0.53 3.26
N THR A 98 -11.13 -0.37 2.19
CA THR A 98 -10.12 -1.36 1.82
C THR A 98 -9.08 -1.54 2.93
N MET A 99 -8.59 -0.46 3.55
CA MET A 99 -7.67 -0.54 4.69
C MET A 99 -8.30 -1.26 5.88
N LYS A 100 -9.55 -0.95 6.25
CA LYS A 100 -10.26 -1.67 7.31
C LYS A 100 -10.35 -3.18 7.04
N MET A 101 -10.66 -3.57 5.80
CA MET A 101 -10.73 -4.97 5.40
C MET A 101 -9.36 -5.65 5.47
N LEU A 102 -8.30 -4.99 5.00
CA LEU A 102 -6.95 -5.53 5.10
C LEU A 102 -6.52 -5.72 6.57
N LEU A 103 -6.79 -4.74 7.43
CA LEU A 103 -6.48 -4.80 8.87
C LEU A 103 -7.23 -5.92 9.60
N SER A 104 -8.47 -6.22 9.19
CA SER A 104 -9.25 -7.32 9.78
C SER A 104 -8.83 -8.70 9.27
N LEU A 105 -8.36 -8.79 8.02
CA LEU A 105 -7.95 -10.06 7.41
C LEU A 105 -6.52 -10.47 7.73
N LEU A 106 -5.61 -9.49 7.85
CA LEU A 106 -4.19 -9.76 8.01
C LEU A 106 -3.80 -9.84 9.50
N PRO A 107 -2.87 -10.74 9.87
CA PRO A 107 -2.32 -10.79 11.22
C PRO A 107 -1.46 -9.55 11.52
N ASP A 108 -1.01 -9.43 12.77
CA ASP A 108 -0.19 -8.29 13.21
C ASP A 108 1.16 -8.21 12.50
N SER A 109 1.65 -9.32 11.96
CA SER A 109 2.81 -9.38 11.08
C SER A 109 2.64 -10.42 9.97
N PHE A 110 3.05 -10.09 8.75
CA PHE A 110 2.98 -10.97 7.59
C PHE A 110 4.07 -10.63 6.57
N THR A 111 4.18 -11.47 5.55
CA THR A 111 5.14 -11.28 4.45
C THR A 111 4.44 -10.63 3.26
N LEU A 112 5.05 -9.58 2.72
CA LEU A 112 4.66 -8.91 1.49
C LEU A 112 5.65 -9.27 0.38
N ILE A 113 5.13 -9.64 -0.78
CA ILE A 113 5.93 -9.91 -1.98
C ILE A 113 5.58 -8.84 -3.01
N ILE A 114 6.59 -8.13 -3.49
CA ILE A 114 6.52 -7.15 -4.58
C ILE A 114 7.23 -7.77 -5.79
N THR A 115 6.50 -7.92 -6.89
CA THR A 115 6.94 -8.56 -8.14
C THR A 115 6.80 -7.65 -9.33
#